data_AF-A0A6V7Y6X9-F1
#
_entry.id   AF-A0A6V7Y6X9-F1
#
_cell.length_a   1.000
_cell.length_b   1.000
_cell.length_c   1.000
_cell.angle_alpha   90.00
_cell.angle_beta   90.00
_cell.angle_gamma   90.00
#
_symmetry.space_group_name_H-M   'P 1'
#
loop_
_entity.id
_entity.type
_entity.pdbx_description
1 polymer ?
#
loop_
_entity_poly.entity_id
_entity_poly.type
_entity_poly.pdbx_seq_one_letter_code
_entity_poly.pdbx_strand_id
1 'polypeptide(L)'
;MASSTETDENTVQLIEEGYKKLKENNNFNSLLKKYFTENLKERLKYKKTKLGATLFDVIRSGVANPDSGIGVYAPDQESYRKFAELFNPIIDDYHEGFGPEAVHPPTDFGENNISEFKDLDPEGKYLISTRIRCARTLEEYPFNPLMSLNDYTSIETKMKKIFKKLKKIKQLKGIYYSLNKLNKKTKNKLIKKHFLFKGTDF
;
A
#
# COMPACT_ATOMS: atom_id res chain seq x y z
N MET A 1 28.45 10.12 -1.40
CA MET A 1 28.44 10.29 0.07
C MET A 1 27.79 9.06 0.66
N ALA A 2 28.48 8.32 1.53
CA ALA A 2 27.88 7.19 2.22
C ALA A 2 26.76 7.74 3.12
N SER A 3 25.50 7.40 2.81
CA SER A 3 24.38 7.72 3.68
C SER A 3 24.59 7.05 5.03
N SER A 4 24.43 7.78 6.14
CA SER A 4 24.52 7.18 7.48
C SER A 4 23.54 6.01 7.56
N THR A 5 24.02 4.89 8.10
CA THR A 5 23.22 3.67 8.30
C THR A 5 22.22 3.79 9.44
N GLU A 6 22.28 4.88 10.20
CA GLU A 6 21.46 5.16 11.37
C GLU A 6 20.50 6.33 11.12
N THR A 7 19.34 6.25 11.77
CA THR A 7 18.33 7.32 11.84
C THR A 7 18.88 8.53 12.58
N ASP A 8 18.60 9.74 12.09
CA ASP A 8 18.99 10.99 12.75
C ASP A 8 18.17 11.26 14.03
N GLU A 9 18.72 12.06 14.94
CA GLU A 9 18.11 12.34 16.25
C GLU A 9 16.70 12.95 16.15
N ASN A 10 16.46 13.83 15.16
CA ASN A 10 15.14 14.44 14.98
C ASN A 10 14.10 13.38 14.60
N THR A 11 14.45 12.46 13.70
CA THR A 11 13.55 11.37 13.33
C THR A 11 13.32 10.40 14.49
N VAL A 12 14.33 10.13 15.32
CA VAL A 12 14.15 9.34 16.55
C VAL A 12 13.17 10.02 17.50
N GLN A 13 13.27 11.34 17.69
CA GLN A 13 12.33 12.09 18.51
C GLN A 13 10.87 11.97 17.99
N LEU A 14 10.66 12.03 16.67
CA LEU A 14 9.34 11.83 16.07
C LEU A 14 8.77 10.43 16.34
N ILE A 15 9.63 9.40 16.40
CA ILE A 15 9.24 8.03 16.75
C ILE A 15 8.79 7.96 18.22
N GLU A 16 9.53 8.60 19.13
CA GLU A 16 9.21 8.67 20.55
C GLU A 16 7.86 9.37 20.79
N GLU A 17 7.66 10.52 20.16
CA GLU A 17 6.41 11.28 20.23
C GLU A 17 5.24 10.49 19.64
N GLY A 18 5.46 9.82 18.50
CA GLY A 18 4.48 8.96 17.87
C GLY A 18 4.08 7.78 18.74
N TYR A 19 5.04 7.13 19.40
CA TYR A 19 4.78 6.05 20.35
C TYR A 19 3.93 6.54 21.52
N LYS A 20 4.31 7.66 22.14
CA LYS A 20 3.57 8.26 23.24
C LYS A 20 2.12 8.55 22.84
N LYS A 21 1.92 9.19 21.68
CA LYS A 21 0.58 9.50 21.13
C LYS A 21 -0.27 8.24 20.93
N LEU A 22 0.32 7.16 20.41
CA LEU A 22 -0.38 5.88 20.20
C LEU A 22 -0.84 5.24 21.51
N LYS A 23 -0.02 5.33 22.57
CA LYS A 23 -0.31 4.68 23.86
C LYS A 23 -1.26 5.48 24.74
N GLU A 24 -1.16 6.80 24.75
CA GLU A 24 -1.99 7.66 25.60
C GLU A 24 -3.42 7.83 25.08
N ASN A 25 -3.63 7.66 23.77
CA ASN A 25 -4.93 7.89 23.17
C ASN A 25 -5.77 6.61 23.07
N ASN A 26 -6.82 6.53 23.89
CA ASN A 26 -7.75 5.40 23.93
C ASN A 26 -8.59 5.21 22.65
N ASN A 27 -8.70 6.24 21.80
CA ASN A 27 -9.46 6.14 20.54
C ASN A 27 -8.71 5.37 19.45
N PHE A 28 -7.40 5.15 19.62
CA PHE A 28 -6.61 4.36 18.70
C PHE A 28 -6.82 2.88 18.98
N ASN A 29 -7.19 2.11 17.96
CA ASN A 29 -7.42 0.66 18.04
C ASN A 29 -6.67 -0.12 16.93
N SER A 30 -5.64 0.50 16.34
CA SER A 30 -4.90 -0.05 15.21
C SER A 30 -4.03 -1.26 15.61
N LEU A 31 -3.76 -2.15 14.65
CA LEU A 31 -2.76 -3.22 14.83
C LEU A 31 -1.37 -2.65 15.14
N LEU A 32 -1.02 -1.48 14.60
CA LEU A 32 0.17 -0.73 15.00
C LEU A 32 0.19 -0.49 16.52
N LYS A 33 -0.87 0.06 17.10
CA LYS A 33 -0.92 0.30 18.55
C LYS A 33 -0.81 -1.01 19.34
N LYS A 34 -1.46 -2.08 18.87
CA LYS A 34 -1.45 -3.40 19.50
C LYS A 34 -0.02 -3.97 19.59
N TYR A 35 0.72 -3.97 18.49
CA TYR A 35 2.01 -4.66 18.39
C TYR A 35 3.24 -3.77 18.62
N PHE A 36 3.11 -2.45 18.49
CA PHE A 36 4.22 -1.53 18.73
C PHE A 36 4.42 -1.31 20.22
N THR A 37 5.23 -2.16 20.85
CA THR A 37 5.59 -2.09 22.28
C THR A 37 6.82 -1.20 22.52
N GLU A 38 7.02 -0.77 23.77
CA GLU A 38 8.19 0.01 24.17
C GLU A 38 9.50 -0.68 23.80
N ASN A 39 9.62 -1.97 24.14
CA ASN A 39 10.81 -2.75 23.83
C ASN A 39 11.04 -2.85 22.30
N LEU A 40 9.97 -3.02 21.52
CA LEU A 40 10.08 -3.04 20.07
C LEU A 40 10.53 -1.68 19.50
N LYS A 41 10.01 -0.56 20.03
CA LYS A 41 10.44 0.79 19.67
C LYS A 41 11.95 0.96 19.89
N GLU A 42 12.45 0.61 21.07
CA GLU A 42 13.89 0.72 21.39
C GLU A 42 14.77 -0.05 20.41
N ARG A 43 14.36 -1.26 20.01
CA ARG A 43 15.11 -2.08 19.05
C ARG A 43 15.08 -1.56 17.62
N LEU A 44 14.04 -0.82 17.23
CA LEU A 44 13.81 -0.43 15.84
C LEU A 44 14.08 1.04 15.53
N LYS A 45 14.06 1.95 16.51
CA LYS A 45 14.03 3.41 16.27
C LYS A 45 15.25 3.97 15.53
N TYR A 46 16.41 3.33 15.68
CA TYR A 46 17.65 3.72 14.97
C TYR A 46 17.86 3.01 13.63
N LYS A 47 16.99 2.04 13.27
CA LYS A 47 17.14 1.27 12.03
C LYS A 47 16.70 2.08 10.81
N LYS A 48 17.45 1.91 9.72
CA LYS A 48 17.20 2.55 8.42
C LYS A 48 17.41 1.55 7.27
N THR A 49 16.65 1.68 6.19
CA THR A 49 16.84 0.89 4.96
C THR A 49 17.93 1.50 4.08
N LYS A 50 18.38 0.77 3.05
CA LYS A 50 19.35 1.27 2.07
C LYS A 50 18.83 2.47 1.28
N LEU A 51 17.52 2.58 1.09
CA LEU A 51 16.89 3.74 0.45
C LEU A 51 16.57 4.88 1.44
N GLY A 52 16.90 4.69 2.71
CA GLY A 52 16.80 5.71 3.73
C GLY A 52 15.49 5.74 4.51
N ALA A 53 14.60 4.76 4.30
CA ALA A 53 13.37 4.68 5.09
C ALA A 53 13.65 4.36 6.54
N THR A 54 12.91 5.04 7.41
CA THR A 54 13.00 4.92 8.87
C THR A 54 11.76 4.26 9.44
N LEU A 55 11.79 3.91 10.73
CA LEU A 55 10.59 3.44 11.42
C LEU A 55 9.48 4.50 11.42
N PHE A 56 9.83 5.81 11.45
CA PHE A 56 8.81 6.86 11.40
C PHE A 56 8.02 6.80 10.09
N ASP A 57 8.68 6.60 8.95
CA ASP A 57 8.02 6.46 7.65
C ASP A 57 7.03 5.28 7.64
N VAL A 58 7.34 4.21 8.38
CA VAL A 58 6.48 3.03 8.53
C VAL A 58 5.22 3.35 9.34
N ILE A 59 5.35 4.05 10.47
CA ILE A 59 4.27 4.23 11.46
C ILE A 59 3.50 5.55 11.30
N ARG A 60 4.01 6.49 10.50
CA ARG A 60 3.51 7.88 10.41
C ARG A 60 2.00 7.96 10.17
N SER A 61 1.48 7.12 9.27
CA SER A 61 0.04 7.11 8.96
C SER A 61 -0.80 6.69 10.17
N GLY A 62 -0.41 5.63 10.87
CA GLY A 62 -1.11 5.17 12.07
C GLY A 62 -0.99 6.13 13.25
N VAL A 63 0.10 6.90 13.34
CA VAL A 63 0.27 7.97 14.34
C VAL A 63 -0.61 9.19 14.01
N ALA A 64 -0.76 9.52 12.72
CA ALA A 64 -1.55 10.65 12.27
C ALA A 64 -3.07 10.39 12.36
N ASN A 65 -3.49 9.16 12.08
CA ASN A 65 -4.90 8.79 11.85
C ASN A 65 -5.40 7.79 12.91
N PRO A 66 -6.08 8.27 13.97
CA PRO A 66 -6.58 7.45 15.09
C PRO A 66 -7.52 6.30 14.69
N ASP A 67 -8.23 6.48 13.58
CA ASP A 67 -9.22 5.57 13.00
C ASP A 67 -8.60 4.46 12.13
N SER A 68 -7.27 4.43 12.00
CA SER A 68 -6.56 3.38 11.28
C SER A 68 -6.87 1.99 11.84
N GLY A 69 -7.28 1.04 11.00
CA GLY A 69 -7.36 -0.37 11.38
C GLY A 69 -5.98 -1.04 11.54
N ILE A 70 -5.03 -0.72 10.65
CA ILE A 70 -3.67 -1.31 10.66
C ILE A 70 -2.64 -0.28 11.11
N GLY A 71 -2.47 0.81 10.35
CA GLY A 71 -1.61 1.94 10.72
C GLY A 71 -0.14 1.87 10.30
N VAL A 72 0.29 0.82 9.58
CA VAL A 72 1.65 0.71 9.03
C VAL A 72 1.67 0.61 7.51
N TYR A 73 2.70 1.18 6.89
CA TYR A 73 2.99 1.04 5.47
C TYR A 73 4.47 0.75 5.27
N ALA A 74 4.84 -0.08 4.30
CA ALA A 74 6.24 -0.24 3.91
C ALA A 74 6.63 0.90 2.94
N PRO A 75 7.71 1.67 3.24
CA PRO A 75 8.25 2.66 2.30
C PRO A 75 9.01 2.05 1.11
N ASP A 76 9.63 0.88 1.32
CA ASP A 76 10.34 0.10 0.30
C ASP A 76 10.27 -1.41 0.59
N GLN A 77 10.81 -2.23 -0.32
CA GLN A 77 10.83 -3.68 -0.16
C GLN A 77 11.67 -4.14 1.05
N GLU A 78 12.78 -3.47 1.34
CA GLU A 78 13.66 -3.83 2.46
C GLU A 78 12.96 -3.63 3.82
N SER A 79 12.02 -2.68 3.91
CA SER A 79 11.30 -2.33 5.12
C SER A 79 10.58 -3.52 5.76
N TYR A 80 10.01 -4.42 4.95
CA TYR A 80 9.39 -5.65 5.46
C TYR A 80 10.38 -6.52 6.24
N ARG A 81 11.66 -6.55 5.85
CA ARG A 81 12.71 -7.32 6.53
C ARG A 81 13.35 -6.51 7.66
N LYS A 82 13.66 -5.23 7.42
CA LYS A 82 14.32 -4.36 8.39
C LYS A 82 13.48 -4.17 9.66
N PHE A 83 12.17 -4.05 9.48
CA PHE A 83 11.17 -3.85 10.53
C PHE A 83 10.26 -5.08 10.68
N ALA A 84 10.77 -6.28 10.36
CA ALA A 84 10.01 -7.53 10.40
C ALA A 84 9.39 -7.80 11.78
N GLU A 85 10.07 -7.42 12.86
CA GLU A 85 9.55 -7.57 14.23
C GLU A 85 8.24 -6.80 14.47
N LEU A 86 7.97 -5.75 13.68
CA LEU A 86 6.68 -5.04 13.67
C LEU A 86 5.73 -5.59 12.60
N PHE A 87 6.23 -5.84 11.38
CA PHE A 87 5.39 -6.29 10.26
C PHE A 87 4.84 -7.70 10.44
N ASN A 88 5.66 -8.67 10.85
CA ASN A 88 5.27 -10.07 10.94
C ASN A 88 4.03 -10.31 11.82
N PRO A 89 3.96 -9.83 13.08
CA PRO A 89 2.76 -10.03 13.89
C PRO A 89 1.54 -9.29 13.35
N ILE A 90 1.72 -8.14 12.67
CA ILE A 90 0.61 -7.42 12.02
C ILE A 90 0.08 -8.19 10.81
N ILE A 91 0.98 -8.75 9.99
CA ILE A 91 0.64 -9.57 8.82
C ILE A 91 -0.08 -10.83 9.27
N ASP A 92 0.43 -11.52 10.30
CA ASP A 92 -0.17 -12.73 10.85
C ASP A 92 -1.60 -12.48 11.37
N ASP A 93 -1.81 -11.41 12.13
CA ASP A 93 -3.13 -11.01 12.65
C ASP A 93 -4.09 -10.63 11.52
N TYR A 94 -3.67 -9.76 10.60
CA TYR A 94 -4.52 -9.27 9.52
C TYR A 94 -4.87 -10.35 8.47
N HIS A 95 -3.96 -11.30 8.23
CA HIS A 95 -4.17 -12.40 7.28
C HIS A 95 -4.57 -13.72 7.95
N GLU A 96 -4.91 -13.69 9.24
CA GLU A 96 -5.47 -14.81 10.00
C GLU A 96 -4.62 -16.09 9.93
N GLY A 97 -3.30 -15.97 10.18
CA GLY A 97 -2.37 -17.11 10.27
C GLY A 97 -1.22 -17.11 9.27
N PHE A 98 -0.78 -15.94 8.80
CA PHE A 98 0.42 -15.80 7.96
C PHE A 98 1.65 -15.44 8.82
N GLY A 99 2.11 -16.41 9.60
CA GLY A 99 3.25 -16.26 10.50
C GLY A 99 4.60 -16.02 9.80
N PRO A 100 5.68 -15.78 10.55
CA PRO A 100 6.99 -15.40 10.01
C PRO A 100 7.63 -16.43 9.08
N GLU A 101 7.31 -17.71 9.27
CA GLU A 101 7.81 -18.83 8.45
C GLU A 101 6.86 -19.18 7.29
N ALA A 102 5.70 -18.53 7.20
CA ALA A 102 4.76 -18.76 6.13
C ALA A 102 5.30 -18.23 4.80
N VAL A 103 5.14 -19.02 3.74
CA VAL A 103 5.52 -18.65 2.38
C VAL A 103 4.27 -18.57 1.54
N HIS A 104 4.03 -17.41 0.93
CA HIS A 104 2.90 -17.24 0.02
C HIS A 104 3.08 -18.21 -1.17
N PRO A 105 2.03 -18.94 -1.60
CA PRO A 105 2.14 -19.90 -2.68
C PRO A 105 2.59 -19.22 -3.99
N PRO A 106 3.13 -20.00 -4.95
CA PRO A 106 3.37 -19.51 -6.30
C PRO A 106 2.13 -18.84 -6.89
N THR A 107 2.34 -17.82 -7.72
CA THR A 107 1.22 -17.12 -8.37
C THR A 107 0.46 -18.08 -9.26
N ASP A 108 -0.84 -18.21 -9.01
CA ASP A 108 -1.80 -18.92 -9.85
C ASP A 108 -2.97 -17.97 -10.16
N PHE A 109 -3.25 -17.78 -11.45
CA PHE A 109 -4.40 -16.99 -11.91
C PHE A 109 -5.64 -17.84 -12.16
N GLY A 110 -5.57 -19.16 -11.94
CA GLY A 110 -6.69 -20.08 -12.05
C GLY A 110 -7.13 -20.32 -13.49
N GLU A 111 -6.25 -20.17 -14.47
CA GLU A 111 -6.58 -20.31 -15.90
C GLU A 111 -7.19 -21.68 -16.24
N ASN A 112 -6.78 -22.73 -15.51
CA ASN A 112 -7.31 -24.08 -15.65
C ASN A 112 -8.67 -24.29 -14.95
N ASN A 113 -9.03 -23.40 -14.03
CA ASN A 113 -10.22 -23.52 -13.19
C ASN A 113 -11.32 -22.55 -13.62
N ILE A 114 -11.18 -21.90 -14.78
CA ILE A 114 -12.17 -20.91 -15.28
C ILE A 114 -13.59 -21.50 -15.32
N SER A 115 -13.71 -22.79 -15.67
CA SER A 115 -14.99 -23.50 -15.74
C SER A 115 -15.71 -23.67 -14.39
N GLU A 116 -15.00 -23.51 -13.28
CA GLU A 116 -15.58 -23.58 -11.93
C GLU A 116 -16.33 -22.29 -11.56
N PHE A 117 -15.98 -21.17 -12.19
CA PHE A 117 -16.64 -19.88 -11.96
C PHE A 117 -17.92 -19.77 -12.78
N LYS A 118 -19.04 -20.13 -12.15
CA LYS A 118 -20.39 -19.99 -12.73
C LYS A 118 -20.93 -18.58 -12.54
N ASP A 119 -21.91 -18.23 -13.37
CA ASP A 119 -22.71 -17.02 -13.13
C ASP A 119 -23.45 -17.16 -11.80
N LEU A 120 -23.17 -16.23 -10.88
CA LEU A 120 -23.68 -16.25 -9.52
C LEU A 120 -25.11 -15.73 -9.42
N ASP A 121 -25.60 -15.01 -10.44
CA ASP A 121 -26.97 -14.50 -10.49
C ASP A 121 -27.49 -14.46 -11.94
N PRO A 122 -27.81 -15.63 -12.51
CA PRO A 122 -28.27 -15.73 -13.90
C PRO A 122 -29.56 -14.95 -14.18
N GLU A 123 -30.38 -14.71 -13.14
CA GLU A 123 -31.64 -13.97 -13.23
C GLU A 123 -31.45 -12.45 -13.02
N GLY A 124 -30.27 -12.00 -12.62
CA GLY A 124 -29.93 -10.59 -12.40
C GLY A 124 -30.76 -9.91 -11.31
N LYS A 125 -31.23 -10.67 -10.31
CA LYS A 125 -32.14 -10.17 -9.26
C LYS A 125 -31.40 -9.51 -8.08
N TYR A 126 -30.13 -9.85 -7.89
CA TYR A 126 -29.38 -9.53 -6.67
C TYR A 126 -28.06 -8.80 -6.95
N LEU A 127 -27.31 -9.21 -7.97
CA LEU A 127 -25.97 -8.70 -8.24
C LEU A 127 -25.98 -7.50 -9.19
N ILE A 128 -25.63 -6.32 -8.66
CA ILE A 128 -25.54 -5.08 -9.46
C ILE A 128 -24.28 -5.08 -10.34
N SER A 129 -23.14 -5.50 -9.80
CA SER A 129 -21.86 -5.53 -10.52
C SER A 129 -20.81 -6.38 -9.80
N THR A 130 -19.95 -7.06 -10.58
CA THR A 130 -18.80 -7.81 -10.06
C THR A 130 -17.49 -7.10 -10.43
N ARG A 131 -16.55 -7.01 -9.49
CA ARG A 131 -15.27 -6.33 -9.71
C ARG A 131 -14.11 -7.06 -9.03
N ILE A 132 -13.13 -7.48 -9.83
CA ILE A 132 -11.87 -8.07 -9.35
C ILE A 132 -10.73 -7.08 -9.63
N ARG A 133 -9.84 -6.87 -8.65
CA ARG A 133 -8.66 -5.99 -8.79
C ARG A 133 -7.43 -6.68 -8.20
N CYS A 134 -6.33 -6.63 -8.94
CA CYS A 134 -4.99 -6.93 -8.44
C CYS A 134 -4.18 -5.64 -8.27
N ALA A 135 -3.33 -5.58 -7.24
CA ALA A 135 -2.28 -4.57 -7.09
C ALA A 135 -0.94 -5.16 -7.51
N ARG A 136 -0.09 -4.36 -8.16
CA ARG A 136 1.27 -4.72 -8.57
C ARG A 136 2.19 -3.51 -8.37
N THR A 137 3.43 -3.77 -8.00
CA THR A 137 4.50 -2.77 -7.94
C THR A 137 5.51 -3.05 -9.05
N LEU A 138 6.11 -1.99 -9.59
CA LEU A 138 7.21 -2.08 -10.55
C LEU A 138 8.52 -2.19 -9.77
N GLU A 139 9.29 -3.26 -10.00
CA GLU A 139 10.52 -3.61 -9.27
C GLU A 139 11.56 -2.47 -9.19
N GLU A 140 11.63 -1.64 -10.22
CA GLU A 140 12.60 -0.54 -10.35
C GLU A 140 12.35 0.64 -9.39
N TYR A 141 11.21 0.69 -8.70
CA TYR A 141 10.78 1.85 -7.91
C TYR A 141 10.51 1.47 -6.45
N PRO A 142 10.77 2.38 -5.49
CA PRO A 142 10.31 2.19 -4.12
C PRO A 142 8.78 2.31 -4.03
N PHE A 143 8.21 2.11 -2.85
CA PHE A 143 6.79 2.35 -2.65
C PHE A 143 6.50 3.85 -2.47
N ASN A 144 5.21 4.23 -2.52
CA ASN A 144 4.77 5.62 -2.51
C ASN A 144 5.43 6.53 -1.45
N PRO A 145 5.71 6.08 -0.20
CA PRO A 145 6.31 6.96 0.80
C PRO A 145 7.69 7.51 0.42
N LEU A 146 8.45 6.84 -0.45
CA LEU A 146 9.76 7.30 -0.93
C LEU A 146 9.76 7.73 -2.41
N MET A 147 8.64 7.63 -3.12
CA MET A 147 8.59 8.01 -4.53
C MET A 147 8.76 9.52 -4.71
N SER A 148 9.68 9.91 -5.59
CA SER A 148 9.83 11.28 -6.05
C SER A 148 8.84 11.63 -7.17
N LEU A 149 8.69 12.92 -7.48
CA LEU A 149 7.92 13.38 -8.64
C LEU A 149 8.46 12.78 -9.96
N ASN A 150 9.78 12.60 -10.06
CA ASN A 150 10.39 11.99 -11.24
C ASN A 150 10.00 10.52 -11.38
N ASP A 151 9.90 9.79 -10.27
CA ASP A 151 9.44 8.39 -10.27
C ASP A 151 7.99 8.30 -10.78
N TYR A 152 7.09 9.11 -10.22
CA TYR A 152 5.70 9.15 -10.68
C TYR A 152 5.58 9.48 -12.18
N THR A 153 6.36 10.45 -12.66
CA THR A 153 6.33 10.86 -14.07
C THR A 153 6.92 9.77 -14.99
N SER A 154 7.97 9.09 -14.53
CA SER A 154 8.60 7.99 -15.24
C SER A 154 7.68 6.78 -15.35
N ILE A 155 7.04 6.40 -14.23
CA ILE A 155 6.02 5.35 -14.18
C ILE A 155 4.87 5.68 -15.13
N GLU A 156 4.31 6.90 -15.06
CA GLU A 156 3.20 7.31 -15.93
C GLU A 156 3.58 7.18 -17.41
N THR A 157 4.78 7.62 -17.77
CA THR A 157 5.31 7.54 -19.14
C THR A 157 5.47 6.09 -19.60
N LYS A 158 6.03 5.22 -18.74
CA LYS A 158 6.20 3.78 -19.02
C LYS A 158 4.85 3.10 -19.23
N MET A 159 3.89 3.36 -18.34
CA MET A 159 2.53 2.79 -18.43
C MET A 159 1.78 3.27 -19.68
N LYS A 160 1.88 4.56 -20.05
CA LYS A 160 1.30 5.08 -21.30
C LYS A 160 1.84 4.35 -22.54
N LYS A 161 3.13 4.01 -22.57
CA LYS A 161 3.72 3.20 -23.67
C LYS A 161 3.14 1.79 -23.71
N ILE A 162 2.96 1.14 -22.55
CA ILE A 162 2.35 -0.19 -22.44
C ILE A 162 0.88 -0.16 -22.90
N PHE A 163 0.09 0.81 -22.43
CA PHE A 163 -1.33 0.94 -22.81
C PHE A 163 -1.52 1.17 -24.30
N LYS A 164 -0.59 1.83 -25.00
CA LYS A 164 -0.60 1.92 -26.47
C LYS A 164 -0.48 0.55 -27.13
N LYS A 165 0.31 -0.38 -26.57
CA LYS A 165 0.42 -1.76 -27.09
C LYS A 165 -0.86 -2.55 -26.82
N LEU A 166 -1.48 -2.39 -25.64
CA LEU A 166 -2.74 -3.08 -25.28
C LEU A 166 -3.91 -2.73 -26.22
N LYS A 167 -3.88 -1.59 -26.91
CA LYS A 167 -4.90 -1.23 -27.92
C LYS A 167 -5.05 -2.24 -29.05
N LYS A 168 -4.04 -3.09 -29.27
CA LYS A 168 -4.09 -4.19 -30.26
C LYS A 168 -4.99 -5.34 -29.80
N ILE A 169 -5.25 -5.45 -28.49
CA ILE A 169 -6.15 -6.44 -27.89
C ILE A 169 -7.54 -5.81 -27.78
N LYS A 170 -8.50 -6.29 -28.61
CA LYS A 170 -9.81 -5.65 -28.81
C LYS A 170 -10.53 -5.34 -27.50
N GLN A 171 -10.56 -6.30 -26.57
CA GLN A 171 -11.24 -6.20 -25.28
C GLN A 171 -10.53 -5.28 -24.26
N LEU A 172 -9.23 -4.98 -24.45
CA LEU A 172 -8.45 -4.12 -23.55
C LEU A 172 -8.22 -2.72 -24.11
N LYS A 173 -8.76 -2.41 -25.30
CA LYS A 173 -8.62 -1.10 -25.92
C LYS A 173 -9.30 -0.03 -25.06
N GLY A 174 -8.54 1.01 -24.70
CA GLY A 174 -9.05 2.09 -23.85
C GLY A 174 -8.37 3.44 -24.06
N ILE A 175 -8.75 4.39 -23.21
CA ILE A 175 -8.20 5.75 -23.14
C ILE A 175 -7.56 5.93 -21.77
N TYR A 176 -6.34 6.45 -21.77
CA TYR A 176 -5.65 6.86 -20.54
C TYR A 176 -5.98 8.33 -20.24
N TYR A 177 -6.45 8.60 -19.01
CA TYR A 177 -6.72 9.96 -18.54
C TYR A 177 -5.72 10.33 -17.44
N SER A 178 -4.82 11.29 -17.72
CA SER A 178 -3.96 11.86 -16.67
C SER A 178 -4.81 12.67 -15.69
N LEU A 179 -4.65 12.43 -14.38
CA LEU A 179 -5.46 13.07 -13.34
C LEU A 179 -5.34 14.60 -13.38
N ASN A 180 -4.13 15.12 -13.57
CA ASN A 180 -3.86 16.57 -13.67
C ASN A 180 -4.50 17.25 -14.90
N LYS A 181 -4.96 16.47 -15.88
CA LYS A 181 -5.60 16.96 -17.11
C LYS A 181 -7.09 16.60 -17.19
N LEU A 182 -7.66 16.01 -16.13
CA LEU A 182 -9.08 15.65 -16.09
C LEU A 182 -9.94 16.90 -15.90
N ASN A 183 -10.71 17.26 -16.94
CA ASN A 183 -11.75 18.28 -16.80
C ASN A 183 -12.90 17.81 -15.88
N LYS A 184 -13.63 18.76 -15.28
CA LYS A 184 -14.72 18.50 -14.32
C LYS A 184 -15.79 17.56 -14.88
N LYS A 185 -16.18 17.73 -16.15
CA LYS A 185 -17.18 16.87 -16.82
C LYS A 185 -16.74 15.41 -16.85
N THR A 186 -15.49 15.16 -17.25
CA THR A 186 -14.93 13.80 -17.34
C THR A 186 -14.73 13.22 -15.95
N LYS A 187 -14.21 14.00 -15.00
CA LYS A 187 -14.06 13.61 -13.59
C LYS A 187 -15.40 13.14 -13.00
N ASN A 188 -16.45 13.95 -13.13
CA ASN A 188 -17.79 13.60 -12.62
C ASN A 188 -18.36 12.35 -13.29
N LYS A 189 -18.15 12.18 -14.61
CA LYS A 189 -18.54 10.97 -15.32
C LYS A 189 -17.84 9.72 -14.76
N LEU A 190 -16.54 9.79 -14.50
CA LEU A 190 -15.77 8.67 -13.96
C LEU A 190 -16.15 8.35 -12.51
N ILE A 191 -16.46 9.37 -11.69
CA ILE A 191 -16.96 9.19 -10.32
C ILE A 191 -18.33 8.49 -10.34
N LYS A 192 -19.28 8.98 -11.15
CA LYS A 192 -20.62 8.37 -11.28
C LYS A 192 -20.57 6.92 -11.76
N LYS A 193 -19.53 6.55 -12.51
CA LYS A 193 -19.29 5.17 -12.97
C LYS A 193 -18.51 4.31 -11.97
N HIS A 194 -18.14 4.84 -10.80
CA HIS A 194 -17.28 4.16 -9.83
C HIS A 194 -15.90 3.76 -10.38
N PHE A 195 -15.38 4.52 -11.35
CA PHE A 195 -14.10 4.23 -12.02
C PHE A 195 -12.94 5.08 -11.50
N LEU A 196 -13.22 6.28 -10.96
CA LEU A 196 -12.20 7.13 -10.37
C LEU A 196 -12.04 6.78 -8.89
N PHE A 197 -10.79 6.62 -8.44
CA PHE A 197 -10.49 6.57 -7.02
C PHE A 197 -10.90 7.90 -6.35
N LYS A 198 -11.26 7.84 -5.07
CA LYS A 198 -11.56 9.05 -4.30
C LYS A 198 -10.29 9.91 -4.20
N GLY A 199 -10.45 11.23 -4.04
CA GLY A 199 -9.33 12.07 -3.62
C GLY A 199 -8.82 11.60 -2.25
N THR A 200 -7.56 11.91 -1.96
CA THR A 200 -6.84 11.63 -0.70
C THR A 200 -7.76 11.44 0.50
N ASP A 201 -7.71 10.24 1.08
CA ASP A 201 -8.10 10.00 2.46
C ASP A 201 -7.02 10.71 3.30
N PHE A 202 -7.31 11.95 3.72
CA PHE A 202 -6.46 12.76 4.59
C PHE A 202 -6.87 12.58 6.04
#